data_AF-A0A2R7P6W0-F1
#
_entry.id   AF-A0A2R7P6W0-F1
#
_cell.length_a   1.000
_cell.length_b   1.000
_cell.length_c   1.000
_cell.angle_alpha   90.00
_cell.angle_beta   90.00
_cell.angle_gamma   90.00
#
_symmetry.space_group_name_H-M   'P 1'
#
loop_
_entity.id
_entity.type
_entity.pdbx_description
1 polymer ?
#
loop_
_entity_poly.entity_id
_entity_poly.type
_entity_poly.pdbx_seq_one_letter_code
_entity_poly.pdbx_strand_id
1 'polypeptide(L)'
;MVAIRRHIGNEMNISKFSGSPGTFKSITTFDVNPDGTISSISTTGNSPILNKEMDRIMKKLKKKWKPGTINGQPVKSKYTMPMGLSI
;
A
#
# COMPACT_ATOMS: atom_id res chain seq x y z
N MET A 1 2.02 -0.47 -13.34
CA MET A 1 1.83 0.17 -12.01
C MET A 1 0.40 0.68 -11.74
N VAL A 2 -0.55 0.59 -12.69
CA VAL A 2 -1.93 1.09 -12.49
C VAL A 2 -2.83 0.14 -11.66
N ALA A 3 -2.58 -1.17 -11.72
CA ALA A 3 -3.48 -2.18 -11.12
C ALA A 3 -3.60 -2.11 -9.58
N ILE A 4 -2.54 -1.72 -8.88
CA ILE A 4 -2.52 -1.66 -7.41
C ILE A 4 -3.30 -0.46 -6.88
N ARG A 5 -3.10 0.72 -7.48
CA ARG A 5 -3.87 1.93 -7.11
C ARG A 5 -5.37 1.67 -7.25
N ARG A 6 -5.78 0.98 -8.33
CA ARG A 6 -7.18 0.58 -8.56
C ARG A 6 -7.67 -0.44 -7.53
N HIS A 7 -6.88 -1.45 -7.19
CA HIS A 7 -7.28 -2.44 -6.18
C HIS A 7 -7.43 -1.81 -4.79
N ILE A 8 -6.50 -0.92 -4.40
CA ILE A 8 -6.58 -0.19 -3.14
C ILE A 8 -7.84 0.69 -3.09
N GLY A 9 -8.13 1.42 -4.17
CA GLY A 9 -9.35 2.23 -4.26
C GLY A 9 -10.63 1.40 -4.13
N ASN A 10 -10.66 0.19 -4.69
CA ASN A 10 -11.83 -0.70 -4.60
C ASN A 10 -12.04 -1.32 -3.22
N GLU A 11 -10.96 -1.63 -2.48
CA GLU A 11 -11.06 -2.25 -1.15
C GLU A 11 -11.14 -1.22 0.00
N MET A 12 -10.82 0.05 -0.29
CA MET A 12 -10.80 1.12 0.69
C MET A 12 -12.21 1.48 1.14
N ASN A 13 -12.44 1.42 2.44
CA ASN A 13 -13.72 1.78 3.01
C ASN A 13 -13.76 3.28 3.34
N ILE A 14 -14.21 4.09 2.38
CA ILE A 14 -14.26 5.57 2.48
C ILE A 14 -15.31 6.02 3.51
N SER A 15 -16.35 5.22 3.79
CA SER A 15 -17.39 5.58 4.78
C SER A 15 -16.86 5.66 6.22
N LYS A 16 -15.66 5.10 6.50
CA LYS A 16 -14.99 5.28 7.79
C LYS A 16 -14.50 6.71 8.03
N PHE A 17 -14.52 7.56 7.01
CA PHE A 17 -14.02 8.93 7.03
C PHE A 17 -15.12 9.97 6.78
N SER A 18 -16.37 9.57 6.51
CA SER A 18 -17.48 10.46 6.15
C SER A 18 -17.97 11.38 7.29
N GLY A 19 -17.37 11.29 8.48
CA GLY A 19 -17.66 12.18 9.61
C GLY A 19 -16.51 13.12 9.99
N SER A 20 -15.39 13.11 9.26
CA SER A 20 -14.23 13.94 9.57
C SER A 20 -13.66 14.53 8.28
N PRO A 21 -14.12 15.75 7.90
CA PRO A 21 -13.54 16.46 6.77
C PRO A 21 -12.08 16.79 7.06
N GLY A 22 -11.21 16.59 6.08
CA GLY A 22 -9.78 16.82 6.25
C GLY A 22 -8.88 16.01 5.34
N THR A 23 -7.58 16.28 5.44
CA THR A 23 -6.54 15.58 4.69
C THR A 23 -5.91 14.49 5.56
N PHE A 24 -6.19 13.25 5.21
CA PHE A 24 -5.53 12.08 5.78
C PHE A 24 -4.38 11.64 4.87
N LYS A 25 -3.24 11.36 5.47
CA LYS A 25 -2.01 10.92 4.81
C LYS A 25 -1.53 9.66 5.47
N SER A 26 -1.22 8.67 4.65
CA SER A 26 -0.63 7.40 5.06
C SER A 26 0.48 7.03 4.08
N ILE A 27 1.56 6.48 4.59
CA ILE A 27 2.72 6.05 3.84
C ILE A 27 2.95 4.60 4.21
N THR A 28 2.75 3.71 3.25
CA THR A 28 3.02 2.28 3.42
C THR A 28 4.31 1.93 2.72
N THR A 29 5.23 1.33 3.46
CA THR A 29 6.49 0.77 2.97
C THR A 29 6.42 -0.75 3.03
N PHE A 30 6.97 -1.43 2.04
CA PHE A 30 6.99 -2.88 1.99
C PHE A 30 8.10 -3.36 1.07
N ASP A 31 8.59 -4.56 1.34
CA ASP A 31 9.61 -5.22 0.53
C ASP A 31 8.94 -6.18 -0.46
N VAL A 32 9.34 -6.14 -1.72
CA VAL A 32 8.99 -7.15 -2.72
C VAL A 32 10.18 -8.07 -2.91
N ASN A 33 10.00 -9.34 -2.61
CA ASN A 33 11.01 -10.38 -2.78
C ASN A 33 11.15 -10.78 -4.27
N PRO A 34 12.26 -11.45 -4.65
CA PRO A 34 12.49 -11.90 -6.03
C PRO A 34 11.39 -12.81 -6.61
N ASP A 35 10.66 -13.54 -5.76
CA ASP A 35 9.52 -14.39 -6.13
C ASP A 35 8.21 -13.61 -6.35
N GLY A 36 8.25 -12.29 -6.12
CA GLY A 36 7.12 -11.37 -6.19
C GLY A 36 6.25 -11.32 -4.94
N THR A 37 6.63 -11.99 -3.85
CA THR A 37 5.91 -11.88 -2.58
C THR A 37 6.20 -10.55 -1.89
N ILE A 38 5.24 -10.07 -1.11
CA ILE A 38 5.39 -8.86 -0.30
C ILE A 38 5.70 -9.26 1.13
N SER A 39 6.66 -8.57 1.75
CA SER A 39 7.07 -8.74 3.13
C SER A 39 7.38 -7.38 3.78
N SER A 40 7.65 -7.37 5.09
CA SER A 40 8.06 -6.17 5.83
C SER A 40 7.12 -4.96 5.67
N ILE A 41 5.80 -5.20 5.67
CA ILE A 41 4.82 -4.11 5.51
C ILE A 41 4.83 -3.24 6.76
N SER A 42 5.06 -1.95 6.58
CA SER A 42 5.02 -0.94 7.64
C SER A 42 4.28 0.30 7.14
N THR A 43 3.24 0.71 7.88
CA THR A 43 2.42 1.87 7.53
C THR A 43 2.50 2.95 8.60
N THR A 44 2.78 4.19 8.19
CA THR A 44 2.89 5.37 9.05
C THR A 44 2.12 6.54 8.47
N GLY A 45 1.61 7.45 9.29
CA GLY A 45 0.77 8.55 8.80
C GLY A 45 0.03 9.30 9.90
N ASN A 46 -0.62 10.41 9.54
CA ASN A 46 -1.35 11.25 10.49
C ASN A 46 -2.72 10.66 10.91
N SER A 47 -3.19 9.62 10.22
CA SER A 47 -4.48 8.98 10.45
C SER A 47 -4.32 7.51 10.81
N PRO A 48 -4.49 7.15 12.10
CA PRO A 48 -4.47 5.75 12.52
C PRO A 48 -5.53 4.88 11.82
N ILE A 49 -6.68 5.48 11.46
CA ILE A 49 -7.76 4.79 10.74
C ILE A 49 -7.29 4.43 9.32
N LEU A 50 -6.70 5.38 8.60
CA LEU A 50 -6.16 5.14 7.26
C LEU A 50 -4.99 4.15 7.29
N ASN A 51 -4.11 4.27 8.28
CA ASN A 51 -2.98 3.35 8.44
C ASN A 51 -3.45 1.90 8.61
N LYS A 52 -4.44 1.66 9.50
CA LYS A 52 -5.03 0.33 9.70
C LYS A 52 -5.70 -0.23 8.45
N GLU A 53 -6.39 0.62 7.69
CA GLU A 53 -7.01 0.20 6.41
C GLU A 53 -5.95 -0.17 5.37
N MET A 54 -4.88 0.62 5.25
CA MET A 54 -3.78 0.31 4.32
C MET A 54 -3.09 -1.00 4.69
N ASP A 55 -2.84 -1.27 5.98
CA ASP A 55 -2.30 -2.54 6.43
C ASP A 55 -3.22 -3.72 6.09
N ARG A 56 -4.54 -3.55 6.28
CA ARG A 56 -5.54 -4.58 5.93
C ARG A 56 -5.52 -4.87 4.43
N ILE A 57 -5.49 -3.85 3.59
CA ILE A 57 -5.50 -3.99 2.13
C ILE A 57 -4.21 -4.65 1.65
N MET A 58 -3.05 -4.23 2.16
CA MET A 58 -1.76 -4.82 1.78
C MET A 58 -1.66 -6.29 2.22
N LYS A 59 -2.21 -6.67 3.37
CA LYS A 59 -2.29 -8.08 3.80
C LYS A 59 -3.26 -8.91 2.94
N LYS A 60 -4.35 -8.32 2.46
CA LYS A 60 -5.29 -8.97 1.52
C LYS A 60 -4.72 -9.10 0.11
N LEU A 61 -3.71 -8.31 -0.23
CA LEU A 61 -3.12 -8.27 -1.56
C LEU A 61 -2.33 -9.55 -1.86
N LYS A 62 -3.01 -10.60 -2.30
CA LYS A 62 -2.40 -11.89 -2.68
C LYS A 62 -1.70 -11.88 -4.04
N LYS A 63 -1.72 -10.74 -4.75
CA LYS A 63 -1.17 -10.64 -6.10
C LYS A 63 0.35 -10.53 -6.02
N LYS A 64 1.07 -11.35 -6.79
CA LYS A 64 2.53 -11.26 -6.91
C LYS A 64 2.93 -9.93 -7.56
N TRP A 65 3.88 -9.25 -6.97
CA TRP A 65 4.46 -8.01 -7.48
C TRP A 65 5.66 -8.29 -8.37
N LYS A 66 5.92 -7.38 -9.30
CA LYS A 66 7.14 -7.45 -10.09
C LYS A 66 8.29 -6.86 -9.25
N PRO A 67 9.29 -7.66 -8.84
CA PRO A 67 10.45 -7.13 -8.15
C PRO A 67 11.25 -6.22 -9.09
N GLY A 68 12.10 -5.37 -8.52
CA GLY A 68 13.14 -4.71 -9.30
C GLY A 68 14.09 -5.76 -9.88
N THR A 69 14.73 -5.43 -10.99
CA THR A 69 15.69 -6.31 -11.66
C THR A 69 17.03 -5.60 -11.76
N ILE A 70 18.11 -6.26 -11.33
CA ILE A 70 19.49 -5.82 -11.55
C ILE A 70 20.12 -6.84 -12.49
N ASN A 71 20.65 -6.39 -13.64
CA ASN A 71 21.23 -7.27 -14.66
C ASN A 71 20.30 -8.42 -15.11
N GLY A 72 18.99 -8.17 -15.17
CA GLY A 72 17.97 -9.17 -15.54
C GLY A 72 17.58 -10.13 -14.42
N GLN A 73 18.24 -10.09 -13.26
CA GLN A 73 17.89 -10.93 -12.11
C GLN A 73 16.93 -10.20 -11.16
N PRO A 74 15.83 -10.84 -10.74
CA PRO A 74 14.91 -10.25 -9.77
C PRO A 74 15.60 -10.11 -8.41
N VAL A 75 15.57 -8.90 -7.84
CA VAL A 75 16.19 -8.59 -6.55
C VAL A 75 15.16 -8.06 -5.56
N LYS A 76 15.41 -8.30 -4.27
CA LYS A 76 14.59 -7.75 -3.20
C LYS A 76 14.57 -6.22 -3.29
N SER A 77 13.38 -5.65 -3.41
CA SER A 77 13.19 -4.23 -3.68
C SER A 77 12.25 -3.62 -2.66
N LYS A 78 12.66 -2.53 -2.02
CA LYS A 78 11.83 -1.78 -1.09
C LYS A 78 10.97 -0.77 -1.85
N TYR A 79 9.65 -0.83 -1.66
CA TYR A 79 8.70 0.09 -2.24
C TYR A 79 8.09 0.99 -1.17
N THR A 80 7.81 2.23 -1.55
CA THR A 80 7.11 3.22 -0.71
C THR A 80 5.90 3.72 -1.47
N MET A 81 4.72 3.60 -0.85
CA MET A 81 3.45 4.02 -1.43
C MET A 81 2.80 5.08 -0.55
N PRO A 82 2.86 6.36 -0.95
CA PRO A 82 2.09 7.41 -0.29
C PRO A 82 0.62 7.35 -0.73
N MET A 83 -0.28 7.43 0.23
CA MET A 83 -1.72 7.54 0.05
C MET A 83 -2.21 8.80 0.75
N GLY A 84 -2.80 9.70 -0.04
CA GLY A 84 -3.50 10.88 0.45
C GLY A 84 -5.00 10.69 0.20
N LEU A 85 -5.80 10.89 1.24
CA LEU A 85 -7.25 10.93 1.17
C LEU A 85 -7.68 12.32 1.62
N SER A 86 -8.36 13.05 0.76
CA SER A 86 -8.98 14.34 1.09
C SER A 86 -10.47 14.17 0.93
N ILE A 87 -11.20 14.41 2.01
CA ILE A 87 -12.67 14.34 2.11
C ILE A 87 -13.17 15.66 2.65
#